data_AF-A0A933QCT3-F1
#
_entry.id   AF-A0A933QCT3-F1
#
_cell.length_a   1.000
_cell.length_b   1.000
_cell.length_c   1.000
_cell.angle_alpha   90.00
_cell.angle_beta   90.00
_cell.angle_gamma   90.00
#
_symmetry.space_group_name_H-M   'P 1'
#
loop_
_entity.id
_entity.type
_entity.pdbx_description
1 polymer ?
#
loop_
_entity_poly.entity_id
_entity_poly.type
_entity_poly.pdbx_seq_one_letter_code
_entity_poly.pdbx_strand_id
1 'polypeptide(L)'
;MTTDTSEQDGKPGSLRRTVGLFVLIALAAVLLTVLFLRAGSVSHDIHHQYTLDLRSLREADAEIDAEVLASRLELSRNYDALTAHVQRAARFSERIAGVPEFLGDGDRVAVKAAAREMQALVREKILLVDHFKRDSAVLRNSLAYFPAAVNAYFGARHDAAVGQAVGRYARHLLAYARVPDADGLGLANASARSLRAAAVGGDERRVVSNLLRHGEVISARLASVDALSQQLLKVDSARRLETLNQLYGESYARAESEAERYRILLYVLALASTAYLALTFLRLDRA
;
A
#
# COMPACT_ATOMS: atom_id res chain seq x y z
N MET A 1 -37.00 34.59 90.28
CA MET A 1 -36.06 35.29 89.38
C MET A 1 -35.67 34.29 88.31
N THR A 2 -36.25 34.45 87.14
CA THR A 2 -36.23 33.56 85.97
C THR A 2 -34.92 33.72 85.21
N THR A 3 -34.25 32.62 84.88
CA THR A 3 -33.26 32.58 83.79
C THR A 3 -33.71 31.51 82.80
N ASP A 4 -34.17 32.04 81.68
CA ASP A 4 -34.62 31.38 80.47
C ASP A 4 -33.40 30.88 79.70
N THR A 5 -33.28 29.57 79.50
CA THR A 5 -32.31 28.94 78.60
C THR A 5 -33.00 28.62 77.29
N SER A 6 -32.82 29.50 76.30
CA SER A 6 -33.21 29.28 74.92
C SER A 6 -32.32 28.20 74.29
N GLU A 7 -32.86 26.99 74.17
CA GLU A 7 -32.29 25.88 73.42
C GLU A 7 -32.49 26.13 71.92
N GLN A 8 -31.41 26.49 71.21
CA GLN A 8 -31.40 26.61 69.75
C GLN A 8 -31.38 25.22 69.12
N ASP A 9 -32.56 24.74 68.71
CA ASP A 9 -32.73 23.49 68.00
C ASP A 9 -32.38 23.66 66.50
N GLY A 10 -31.14 23.32 66.15
CA GLY A 10 -30.64 23.33 64.77
C GLY A 10 -31.28 22.20 63.96
N LYS A 11 -32.31 22.54 63.16
CA LYS A 11 -33.07 21.61 62.31
C LYS A 11 -32.16 20.63 61.52
N PRO A 12 -32.15 19.32 61.84
CA PRO A 12 -31.29 18.31 61.19
C PRO A 12 -31.65 18.02 59.70
N GLY A 13 -32.67 18.69 59.15
CA GLY A 13 -33.14 18.51 57.78
C GLY A 13 -32.42 19.35 56.71
N SER A 14 -31.78 20.48 57.07
CA SER A 14 -31.08 21.33 56.08
C SER A 14 -29.75 20.73 55.64
N LEU A 15 -28.98 20.19 56.59
CA LEU A 15 -27.64 19.64 56.34
C LEU A 15 -27.68 18.39 55.45
N ARG A 16 -28.66 17.49 55.64
CA ARG A 16 -28.85 16.30 54.80
C ARG A 16 -29.26 16.67 53.37
N ARG A 17 -30.03 17.76 53.20
CA ARG A 17 -30.45 18.28 51.89
C ARG A 17 -29.29 18.94 51.13
N THR A 18 -28.46 19.74 51.81
CA THR A 18 -27.27 20.35 51.20
C THR A 18 -26.25 19.29 50.80
N VAL A 19 -25.98 18.30 51.64
CA VAL A 19 -25.07 17.19 51.31
C VAL A 19 -25.59 16.39 50.12
N GLY A 20 -26.89 16.09 50.07
CA GLY A 20 -27.50 15.40 48.92
C GLY A 20 -27.39 16.17 47.61
N LEU A 21 -27.52 17.50 47.64
CA LEU A 21 -27.37 18.36 46.47
C LEU A 21 -25.93 18.36 45.94
N PHE A 22 -24.93 18.46 46.83
CA PHE A 22 -23.51 18.41 46.45
C PHE A 22 -23.14 17.07 45.80
N VAL A 23 -23.63 15.95 46.34
CA VAL A 23 -23.41 14.62 45.75
C VAL A 23 -24.03 14.51 44.36
N LEU A 24 -25.25 15.03 44.17
CA LEU A 24 -25.92 15.03 42.87
C LEU A 24 -25.14 15.85 41.82
N ILE A 25 -24.67 17.05 42.19
CA ILE A 25 -23.87 17.91 41.32
C ILE A 25 -22.56 17.22 40.95
N ALA A 26 -21.87 16.61 41.92
CA ALA A 26 -20.63 15.88 41.67
C ALA A 26 -20.85 14.71 40.70
N LEU A 27 -21.93 13.93 40.89
CA LEU A 27 -22.28 12.83 40.00
C LEU A 27 -22.61 13.32 38.59
N ALA A 28 -23.37 14.40 38.46
CA ALA A 28 -23.67 15.02 37.17
C ALA A 28 -22.40 15.53 36.48
N ALA A 29 -21.47 16.14 37.22
CA ALA A 29 -20.20 16.61 36.68
C ALA A 29 -19.32 15.45 36.17
N VAL A 30 -19.24 14.34 36.92
CA VAL A 30 -18.54 13.13 36.48
C VAL A 30 -19.18 12.57 35.21
N LEU A 31 -20.52 12.47 35.17
CA LEU A 31 -21.23 11.96 34.01
C LEU A 31 -21.05 12.85 32.77
N LEU A 32 -21.15 14.17 32.92
CA LEU A 32 -20.87 15.13 31.85
C LEU A 32 -19.43 14.99 31.35
N THR A 33 -18.46 14.82 32.25
CA THR A 33 -17.05 14.62 31.89
C THR A 33 -16.85 13.35 31.07
N VAL A 34 -17.43 12.23 31.50
CA VAL A 34 -17.36 10.95 30.77
C VAL A 34 -18.02 11.07 29.39
N LEU A 35 -19.21 11.68 29.31
CA LEU A 35 -19.90 11.90 28.04
C LEU A 35 -19.11 12.82 27.11
N PHE A 36 -18.49 13.87 27.63
CA PHE A 36 -17.66 14.79 26.86
C PHE A 36 -16.44 14.09 26.25
N LEU A 37 -15.75 13.27 27.04
CA LEU A 37 -14.61 12.49 26.53
C LEU A 37 -15.04 11.47 25.45
N ARG A 38 -16.21 10.85 25.60
CA ARG A 38 -16.76 9.90 24.61
C ARG A 38 -17.31 10.60 23.37
N ALA A 39 -17.84 11.80 23.51
CA ALA A 39 -18.36 12.63 22.42
C ALA A 39 -17.24 13.11 21.47
N GLY A 40 -16.04 13.34 22.00
CA GLY A 40 -14.86 13.76 21.24
C GLY A 40 -13.88 12.63 20.92
N SER A 41 -14.32 11.36 20.95
CA SER A 41 -13.42 10.21 20.76
C SER A 41 -12.92 10.04 19.33
N VAL A 42 -13.62 10.62 18.33
CA VAL A 42 -13.26 10.52 16.90
C VAL A 42 -12.50 11.76 16.45
N SER A 43 -11.33 11.54 15.84
CA SER A 43 -10.50 12.60 15.29
C SER A 43 -10.65 12.67 13.77
N HIS A 44 -11.23 13.76 13.27
CA HIS A 44 -11.38 14.02 11.83
C HIS A 44 -10.02 14.21 11.13
N ASP A 45 -9.02 14.77 11.81
CA ASP A 45 -7.68 14.95 11.23
C ASP A 45 -6.98 13.60 11.00
N ILE A 46 -7.05 12.70 11.98
CA ILE A 46 -6.51 11.34 11.84
C ILE A 46 -7.27 10.58 10.73
N HIS A 47 -8.60 10.74 10.66
CA HIS A 47 -9.38 10.15 9.57
C HIS A 47 -8.96 10.66 8.19
N HIS A 48 -8.82 11.97 8.05
CA HIS A 48 -8.39 12.61 6.81
C HIS A 48 -7.01 12.10 6.40
N GLN A 49 -6.06 12.07 7.33
CA GLN A 49 -4.70 11.60 7.06
C GLN A 49 -4.67 10.12 6.65
N TYR A 50 -5.43 9.26 7.33
CA TYR A 50 -5.48 7.83 7.01
C TYR A 50 -6.10 7.58 5.63
N THR A 51 -7.15 8.34 5.28
CA THR A 51 -7.78 8.27 3.95
C THR A 51 -6.83 8.74 2.85
N LEU A 52 -6.05 9.81 3.10
CA LEU A 52 -5.00 10.25 2.19
C LEU A 52 -3.90 9.19 2.01
N ASP A 53 -3.53 8.48 3.07
CA ASP A 53 -2.50 7.43 2.99
C ASP A 53 -2.99 6.22 2.17
N LEU A 54 -4.25 5.81 2.33
CA LEU A 54 -4.89 4.78 1.49
C LEU A 54 -4.92 5.19 0.02
N ARG A 55 -5.33 6.43 -0.27
CA ARG A 55 -5.35 6.97 -1.63
C ARG A 55 -3.95 7.03 -2.23
N SER A 56 -2.97 7.51 -1.47
CA SER A 56 -1.59 7.64 -1.93
C SER A 56 -0.95 6.28 -2.20
N LEU A 57 -1.30 5.25 -1.42
CA LEU A 57 -0.91 3.87 -1.71
C LEU A 57 -1.53 3.39 -3.02
N ARG A 58 -2.81 3.68 -3.27
CA ARG A 58 -3.51 3.31 -4.52
C ARG A 58 -2.86 3.94 -5.74
N GLU A 59 -2.53 5.22 -5.64
CA GLU A 59 -1.86 5.97 -6.70
C GLU A 59 -0.47 5.38 -6.98
N ALA A 60 0.34 5.14 -5.94
CA ALA A 60 1.66 4.53 -6.10
C ALA A 60 1.59 3.11 -6.70
N ASP A 61 0.60 2.30 -6.31
CA ASP A 61 0.39 0.96 -6.85
C ASP A 61 0.07 0.97 -8.35
N ALA A 62 -0.82 1.87 -8.77
CA ALA A 62 -1.17 2.05 -10.18
C ALA A 62 0.00 2.58 -11.02
N GLU A 63 0.81 3.49 -10.46
CA GLU A 63 2.01 3.99 -11.13
C GLU A 63 3.07 2.89 -11.31
N ILE A 64 3.22 1.96 -10.37
CA ILE A 64 4.10 0.79 -10.53
C ILE A 64 3.65 -0.04 -11.74
N ASP A 65 2.36 -0.35 -11.84
CA ASP A 65 1.83 -1.16 -12.94
C ASP A 65 1.96 -0.46 -14.29
N ALA A 66 1.70 0.85 -14.33
CA ALA A 66 1.88 1.65 -15.52
C ALA A 66 3.34 1.69 -15.97
N GLU A 67 4.29 1.86 -15.05
CA GLU A 67 5.73 1.93 -15.37
C GLU A 67 6.29 0.57 -15.81
N VAL A 68 5.81 -0.54 -15.22
CA VAL A 68 6.15 -1.90 -15.68
C VAL A 68 5.65 -2.13 -17.09
N LEU A 69 4.40 -1.75 -17.39
CA LEU A 69 3.85 -1.88 -18.73
C LEU A 69 4.57 -0.98 -19.74
N ALA A 70 4.88 0.26 -19.36
CA ALA A 70 5.65 1.19 -20.19
C ALA A 70 7.06 0.66 -20.47
N SER A 71 7.72 0.06 -19.48
CA SER A 71 9.02 -0.60 -19.67
C SER A 71 8.92 -1.80 -20.60
N ARG A 72 7.84 -2.59 -20.53
CA ARG A 72 7.60 -3.73 -21.44
C ARG A 72 7.40 -3.28 -22.89
N LEU A 73 6.75 -2.13 -23.10
CA LEU A 73 6.54 -1.53 -24.42
C LEU A 73 7.74 -0.72 -24.91
N GLU A 74 8.87 -0.75 -24.19
CA GLU A 74 10.06 0.07 -24.44
C GLU A 74 9.80 1.60 -24.44
N LEU A 75 8.64 2.03 -23.91
CA LEU A 75 8.21 3.43 -23.86
C LEU A 75 8.88 4.20 -22.72
N SER A 76 9.18 3.51 -21.61
CA SER A 76 9.96 4.06 -20.51
C SER A 76 11.18 3.21 -20.23
N ARG A 77 12.28 3.88 -19.88
CA ARG A 77 13.53 3.25 -19.42
C ARG A 77 13.90 3.73 -18.02
N ASN A 78 12.96 4.37 -17.33
CA ASN A 78 13.19 5.09 -16.09
C ASN A 78 13.01 4.17 -14.87
N TYR A 79 14.00 3.29 -14.63
CA TYR A 79 14.01 2.45 -13.44
C TYR A 79 14.08 3.24 -12.13
N ASP A 80 14.51 4.50 -12.18
CA ASP A 80 14.52 5.38 -11.01
C ASP A 80 13.11 5.82 -10.64
N ALA A 81 12.26 6.14 -11.63
CA ALA A 81 10.83 6.38 -11.41
C ALA A 81 10.17 5.14 -10.79
N LEU A 82 10.36 3.94 -11.38
CA LEU A 82 9.82 2.69 -10.82
C LEU A 82 10.25 2.47 -9.37
N THR A 83 11.52 2.77 -9.06
CA THR A 83 12.05 2.67 -7.68
C THR A 83 11.37 3.67 -6.75
N ALA A 84 11.15 4.90 -7.20
CA ALA A 84 10.45 5.92 -6.41
C ALA A 84 8.99 5.52 -6.14
N HIS A 85 8.27 4.96 -7.12
CA HIS A 85 6.91 4.46 -6.94
C HIS A 85 6.85 3.32 -5.91
N VAL A 86 7.77 2.35 -6.01
CA VAL A 86 7.92 1.26 -5.03
C VAL A 86 8.19 1.80 -3.61
N GLN A 87 9.10 2.75 -3.45
CA GLN A 87 9.38 3.35 -2.15
C GLN A 87 8.20 4.15 -1.58
N ARG A 88 7.41 4.81 -2.44
CA ARG A 88 6.15 5.44 -2.02
C ARG A 88 5.15 4.39 -1.53
N ALA A 89 4.91 3.32 -2.29
CA ALA A 89 4.01 2.24 -1.89
C ALA A 89 4.44 1.61 -0.55
N ALA A 90 5.73 1.32 -0.37
CA ALA A 90 6.28 0.81 0.88
C ALA A 90 5.96 1.73 2.06
N ARG A 91 6.29 3.02 1.95
CA ARG A 91 6.03 4.02 3.01
C ARG A 91 4.55 4.13 3.36
N PHE A 92 3.66 4.24 2.37
CA PHE A 92 2.23 4.34 2.67
C PHE A 92 1.67 3.03 3.23
N SER A 93 2.16 1.86 2.79
CA SER A 93 1.76 0.57 3.38
C SER A 93 2.15 0.43 4.85
N GLU A 94 3.26 1.04 5.28
CA GLU A 94 3.67 1.09 6.68
C GLU A 94 2.79 2.04 7.49
N ARG A 95 2.44 3.19 6.92
CA ARG A 95 1.58 4.19 7.57
C ARG A 95 0.17 3.66 7.83
N ILE A 96 -0.44 2.99 6.85
CA ILE A 96 -1.79 2.39 7.03
C ILE A 96 -1.81 1.23 8.03
N ALA A 97 -0.65 0.65 8.38
CA ALA A 97 -0.59 -0.33 9.46
C ALA A 97 -0.80 0.30 10.85
N GLY A 98 -0.60 1.62 10.96
CA GLY A 98 -0.96 2.45 12.11
C GLY A 98 -2.45 2.78 12.12
N VAL A 99 -3.28 1.76 12.39
CA VAL A 99 -4.74 1.89 12.40
C VAL A 99 -5.19 2.90 13.48
N PRO A 100 -6.12 3.83 13.16
CA PRO A 100 -6.56 4.84 14.11
C PRO A 100 -7.15 4.28 15.41
N GLU A 101 -6.79 4.88 16.55
CA GLU A 101 -7.20 4.42 17.88
C GLU A 101 -8.67 4.70 18.22
N PHE A 102 -9.29 5.65 17.51
CA PHE A 102 -10.71 5.98 17.71
C PHE A 102 -11.66 4.89 17.20
N LEU A 103 -11.16 3.91 16.44
CA LEU A 103 -11.96 2.77 16.00
C LEU A 103 -12.26 1.84 17.19
N GLY A 104 -13.46 1.27 17.20
CA GLY A 104 -13.81 0.23 18.17
C GLY A 104 -12.88 -0.98 18.08
N ASP A 105 -12.70 -1.72 19.17
CA ASP A 105 -11.70 -2.79 19.25
C ASP A 105 -11.82 -3.85 18.15
N GLY A 106 -13.05 -4.31 17.86
CA GLY A 106 -13.30 -5.29 16.81
C GLY A 106 -12.98 -4.75 15.41
N ASP A 107 -13.39 -3.51 15.14
CA ASP A 107 -13.10 -2.80 13.89
C ASP A 107 -11.60 -2.59 13.70
N ARG A 108 -10.89 -2.18 14.76
CA ARG A 108 -9.45 -2.00 14.76
C ARG A 108 -8.71 -3.29 14.45
N VAL A 109 -9.14 -4.43 15.00
CA VAL A 109 -8.56 -5.74 14.69
C VAL A 109 -8.76 -6.09 13.21
N ALA A 110 -9.97 -5.91 12.68
CA ALA A 110 -10.29 -6.22 11.29
C ALA A 110 -9.50 -5.33 10.30
N VAL A 111 -9.50 -4.02 10.50
CA VAL A 111 -8.76 -3.07 9.66
C VAL A 111 -7.26 -3.34 9.73
N LYS A 112 -6.72 -3.67 10.92
CA LYS A 112 -5.29 -3.99 11.08
C LYS A 112 -4.89 -5.27 10.38
N ALA A 113 -5.76 -6.28 10.38
CA ALA A 113 -5.53 -7.51 9.63
C ALA A 113 -5.48 -7.21 8.12
N ALA A 114 -6.47 -6.50 7.58
CA ALA A 114 -6.50 -6.11 6.17
C ALA A 114 -5.31 -5.21 5.76
N ALA A 115 -4.90 -4.28 6.61
CA ALA A 115 -3.71 -3.44 6.38
C ALA A 115 -2.41 -4.26 6.33
N ARG A 116 -2.28 -5.28 7.18
CA ARG A 116 -1.14 -6.21 7.16
C ARG A 116 -1.11 -7.09 5.92
N GLU A 117 -2.27 -7.57 5.48
CA GLU A 117 -2.38 -8.30 4.21
C GLU A 117 -1.94 -7.41 3.04
N MET A 118 -2.41 -6.16 3.01
CA MET A 118 -1.98 -5.19 1.99
C MET A 118 -0.46 -4.94 2.05
N GLN A 119 0.11 -4.80 3.25
CA GLN A 119 1.55 -4.63 3.42
C GLN A 119 2.34 -5.84 2.90
N ALA A 120 1.85 -7.06 3.13
CA ALA A 120 2.47 -8.27 2.60
C ALA A 120 2.47 -8.29 1.06
N LEU A 121 1.34 -7.92 0.44
CA LEU A 121 1.23 -7.81 -1.02
C LEU A 121 2.17 -6.75 -1.60
N VAL A 122 2.29 -5.59 -0.94
CA VAL A 122 3.27 -4.57 -1.34
C VAL A 122 4.68 -5.14 -1.29
N ARG A 123 5.06 -5.85 -0.23
CA ARG A 123 6.39 -6.48 -0.13
C ARG A 123 6.63 -7.51 -1.24
N GLU A 124 5.64 -8.32 -1.57
CA GLU A 124 5.71 -9.26 -2.70
C GLU A 124 5.94 -8.52 -4.01
N LYS A 125 5.17 -7.46 -4.27
CA LYS A 125 5.28 -6.63 -5.48
C LYS A 125 6.67 -5.98 -5.58
N ILE A 126 7.25 -5.53 -4.47
CA ILE A 126 8.61 -4.99 -4.41
C ILE A 126 9.64 -6.02 -4.87
N LEU A 127 9.57 -7.25 -4.35
CA LEU A 127 10.48 -8.31 -4.74
C LEU A 127 10.36 -8.62 -6.24
N LEU A 128 9.13 -8.70 -6.75
CA LEU A 128 8.88 -8.92 -8.18
C LEU A 128 9.44 -7.78 -9.04
N VAL A 129 9.29 -6.52 -8.63
CA VAL A 129 9.89 -5.36 -9.31
C VAL A 129 11.41 -5.45 -9.32
N ASP A 130 12.04 -5.86 -8.21
CA ASP A 130 13.50 -6.02 -8.15
C ASP A 130 14.02 -7.13 -9.07
N HIS A 131 13.28 -8.23 -9.19
CA HIS A 131 13.56 -9.28 -10.18
C HIS A 131 13.38 -8.75 -11.61
N PHE A 132 12.28 -8.05 -11.88
CA PHE A 132 11.98 -7.46 -13.18
C PHE A 132 13.07 -6.49 -13.63
N LYS A 133 13.53 -5.58 -12.75
CA LYS A 133 14.60 -4.63 -13.04
C LYS A 133 15.92 -5.33 -13.37
N ARG A 134 16.30 -6.35 -12.60
CA ARG A 134 17.53 -7.11 -12.82
C ARG A 134 17.51 -7.81 -14.18
N ASP A 135 16.43 -8.53 -14.48
CA ASP A 135 16.32 -9.29 -15.73
C ASP A 135 16.21 -8.37 -16.94
N SER A 136 15.47 -7.26 -16.81
CA SER A 136 15.38 -6.24 -17.86
C SER A 136 16.72 -5.56 -18.14
N ALA A 137 17.51 -5.28 -17.10
CA ALA A 137 18.85 -4.71 -17.27
C ALA A 137 19.80 -5.68 -18.00
N VAL A 138 19.79 -6.97 -17.63
CA VAL A 138 20.60 -8.00 -18.32
C VAL A 138 20.16 -8.17 -19.77
N LEU A 139 18.85 -8.24 -20.02
CA LEU A 139 18.27 -8.34 -21.36
C LEU A 139 18.72 -7.16 -22.23
N ARG A 140 18.56 -5.93 -21.73
CA ARG A 140 18.94 -4.71 -22.45
C ARG A 140 20.43 -4.66 -22.76
N ASN A 141 21.28 -4.99 -21.79
CA ASN A 141 22.73 -5.02 -22.00
C ASN A 141 23.10 -6.06 -23.06
N SER A 142 22.46 -7.23 -23.03
CA SER A 142 22.70 -8.29 -24.01
C SER A 142 22.22 -7.90 -25.41
N LEU A 143 21.04 -7.29 -25.52
CA LEU A 143 20.49 -6.78 -26.79
C LEU A 143 21.32 -5.64 -27.37
N ALA A 144 21.90 -4.77 -26.54
CA ALA A 144 22.79 -3.71 -27.00
C ALA A 144 24.14 -4.25 -27.48
N TYR A 145 24.70 -5.25 -26.77
CA TYR A 145 25.99 -5.86 -27.10
C TYR A 145 25.92 -6.76 -28.34
N PHE A 146 24.84 -7.53 -28.49
CA PHE A 146 24.76 -8.62 -29.48
C PHE A 146 25.00 -8.17 -30.94
N PRO A 147 24.39 -7.08 -31.45
CA PRO A 147 24.68 -6.59 -32.81
C PRO A 147 26.15 -6.19 -33.00
N ALA A 148 26.77 -5.57 -31.99
CA ALA A 148 28.18 -5.21 -32.04
C ALA A 148 29.09 -6.45 -32.11
N ALA A 149 28.77 -7.49 -31.33
CA ALA A 149 29.50 -8.77 -31.37
C ALA A 149 29.35 -9.49 -32.73
N VAL A 150 28.15 -9.45 -33.33
CA VAL A 150 27.90 -9.98 -34.67
C VAL A 150 28.68 -9.20 -35.73
N ASN A 151 28.72 -7.86 -35.64
CA ASN A 151 29.49 -7.03 -36.57
C ASN A 151 31.00 -7.26 -36.42
N ALA A 152 31.50 -7.39 -35.18
CA ALA A 152 32.90 -7.71 -34.92
C ALA A 152 33.29 -9.08 -35.51
N TYR A 153 32.38 -10.07 -35.45
CA TYR A 153 32.56 -11.34 -36.13
C TYR A 153 32.72 -11.14 -37.64
N PHE A 154 31.84 -10.38 -38.31
CA PHE A 154 31.96 -10.14 -39.75
C PHE A 154 33.19 -9.29 -40.15
N GLY A 155 33.71 -8.47 -39.25
CA GLY A 155 34.95 -7.71 -39.47
C GLY A 155 36.22 -8.56 -39.39
N ALA A 156 36.16 -9.70 -38.72
CA ALA A 156 37.24 -10.68 -38.70
C ALA A 156 37.13 -11.62 -39.92
N ARG A 157 38.28 -11.99 -40.51
CA ARG A 157 38.32 -12.96 -41.62
C ARG A 157 37.98 -14.36 -41.11
N HIS A 158 36.70 -14.73 -41.18
CA HIS A 158 36.18 -16.05 -40.82
C HIS A 158 35.67 -16.82 -42.04
N ASP A 159 35.38 -18.11 -41.85
CA ASP A 159 34.79 -18.95 -42.88
C ASP A 159 33.42 -18.41 -43.34
N ALA A 160 33.21 -18.38 -44.66
CA ALA A 160 32.02 -17.80 -45.28
C ALA A 160 30.73 -18.59 -44.94
N ALA A 161 30.81 -19.91 -44.80
CA ALA A 161 29.65 -20.74 -44.45
C ALA A 161 29.23 -20.51 -42.99
N VAL A 162 30.20 -20.37 -42.08
CA VAL A 162 29.93 -20.01 -40.68
C VAL A 162 29.36 -18.60 -40.60
N GLY A 163 29.89 -17.64 -41.37
CA GLY A 163 29.34 -16.28 -41.45
C GLY A 163 27.88 -16.22 -41.91
N GLN A 164 27.50 -17.02 -42.90
CA GLN A 164 26.08 -17.12 -43.29
C GLN A 164 25.20 -17.67 -42.17
N ALA A 165 25.69 -18.66 -41.41
CA ALA A 165 24.97 -19.21 -40.26
C ALA A 165 24.82 -18.20 -39.11
N VAL A 166 25.87 -17.40 -38.83
CA VAL A 166 25.82 -16.29 -37.86
C VAL A 166 24.77 -15.26 -38.28
N GLY A 167 24.76 -14.85 -39.55
CA GLY A 167 23.79 -13.88 -40.06
C GLY A 167 22.34 -14.38 -39.98
N ARG A 168 22.10 -15.66 -40.29
CA ARG A 168 20.76 -16.27 -40.12
C ARG A 168 20.32 -16.30 -38.66
N TYR A 169 21.21 -16.75 -37.76
CA TYR A 169 20.92 -16.78 -36.33
C TYR A 169 20.62 -15.40 -35.76
N ALA A 170 21.45 -14.41 -36.09
CA ALA A 170 21.25 -13.03 -35.63
C ALA A 170 19.90 -12.46 -36.08
N ARG A 171 19.50 -12.70 -37.33
CA ARG A 171 18.18 -12.27 -37.84
C ARG A 171 17.03 -12.95 -37.10
N HIS A 172 17.06 -14.26 -36.93
CA HIS A 172 15.98 -14.98 -36.23
C HIS A 172 15.90 -14.57 -34.75
N LEU A 173 17.04 -14.42 -34.07
CA LEU A 173 17.07 -14.02 -32.67
C LEU A 173 16.56 -12.59 -32.48
N LEU A 174 16.98 -11.62 -33.31
CA LEU A 174 16.52 -10.24 -33.20
C LEU A 174 15.05 -10.07 -33.62
N ALA A 175 14.58 -10.86 -34.58
CA ALA A 175 13.15 -10.91 -34.92
C ALA A 175 12.32 -11.41 -33.74
N TYR A 176 12.74 -12.52 -33.11
CA TYR A 176 12.11 -13.04 -31.89
C TYR A 176 12.19 -12.03 -30.72
N ALA A 177 13.32 -11.34 -30.56
CA ALA A 177 13.46 -10.31 -29.52
C ALA A 177 12.47 -9.14 -29.70
N ARG A 178 12.09 -8.84 -30.95
CA ARG A 178 11.12 -7.78 -31.26
C ARG A 178 9.68 -8.23 -31.04
N VAL A 179 9.35 -9.45 -31.43
CA VAL A 179 8.03 -10.07 -31.28
C VAL A 179 8.22 -11.47 -30.68
N PRO A 180 8.14 -11.60 -29.34
CA PRO A 180 8.37 -12.87 -28.68
C PRO A 180 7.17 -13.80 -28.91
N ASP A 181 7.38 -14.85 -29.71
CA ASP A 181 6.40 -15.92 -29.94
C ASP A 181 7.08 -17.30 -30.03
N ALA A 182 6.28 -18.36 -30.05
CA ALA A 182 6.78 -19.73 -30.05
C ALA A 182 7.51 -20.09 -31.36
N ASP A 183 7.01 -19.58 -32.50
CA ASP A 183 7.57 -19.87 -33.82
C ASP A 183 8.93 -19.20 -34.02
N GLY A 184 9.04 -17.92 -33.66
CA GLY A 184 10.27 -17.14 -33.66
C GLY A 184 11.32 -17.74 -32.73
N LEU A 185 10.94 -18.19 -31.53
CA LEU A 185 11.84 -18.91 -30.63
C LEU A 185 12.31 -20.23 -31.27
N GLY A 186 11.40 -20.96 -31.92
CA GLY A 186 11.71 -22.17 -32.68
C GLY A 186 12.75 -21.93 -33.78
N LEU A 187 12.58 -20.87 -34.58
CA LEU A 187 13.50 -20.46 -35.64
C LEU A 187 14.87 -20.00 -35.09
N ALA A 188 14.88 -19.26 -33.98
CA ALA A 188 16.11 -18.85 -33.30
C ALA A 188 16.88 -20.09 -32.78
N ASN A 189 16.19 -21.04 -32.16
CA ASN A 189 16.79 -22.27 -31.67
C ASN A 189 17.28 -23.19 -32.79
N ALA A 190 16.53 -23.29 -33.90
CA ALA A 190 16.95 -24.07 -35.07
C ALA A 190 18.22 -23.47 -35.70
N SER A 191 18.26 -22.15 -35.91
CA SER A 191 19.43 -21.47 -36.45
C SER A 191 20.63 -21.52 -35.51
N ALA A 192 20.43 -21.49 -34.18
CA ALA A 192 21.47 -21.71 -33.19
C ALA A 192 22.11 -23.10 -33.30
N ARG A 193 21.30 -24.15 -33.51
CA ARG A 193 21.80 -25.52 -33.73
C ARG A 193 22.60 -25.63 -35.02
N SER A 194 22.10 -25.05 -36.12
CA SER A 194 22.83 -25.02 -37.40
C SER A 194 24.15 -24.26 -37.29
N LEU A 195 24.18 -23.14 -36.57
CA LEU A 195 25.39 -22.36 -36.33
C LEU A 195 26.42 -23.17 -35.51
N ARG A 196 25.98 -23.85 -34.45
CA ARG A 196 26.84 -24.71 -33.64
C ARG A 196 27.44 -25.86 -34.46
N ALA A 197 26.68 -26.42 -35.40
CA ALA A 197 27.16 -27.48 -36.30
C ALA A 197 28.16 -26.97 -37.35
N ALA A 198 28.01 -25.73 -37.83
CA ALA A 198 28.92 -25.13 -38.81
C ALA A 198 30.29 -24.75 -38.20
N ALA A 199 30.33 -24.36 -36.91
CA ALA A 199 31.53 -23.90 -36.22
C ALA A 199 32.43 -25.05 -35.72
N VAL A 200 33.01 -25.81 -36.64
CA VAL A 200 33.80 -27.03 -36.32
C VAL A 200 35.22 -26.68 -35.86
N GLY A 201 35.84 -25.60 -36.37
CA GLY A 201 37.21 -25.18 -36.03
C GLY A 201 37.34 -24.61 -34.61
N GLY A 202 38.48 -24.84 -33.94
CA GLY A 202 38.69 -24.48 -32.52
C GLY A 202 38.48 -22.99 -32.20
N ASP A 203 39.04 -22.09 -33.00
CA ASP A 203 38.91 -20.65 -32.80
C ASP A 203 37.50 -20.14 -33.15
N GLU A 204 36.92 -20.63 -34.25
CA GLU A 204 35.55 -20.30 -34.64
C GLU A 204 34.53 -20.77 -33.59
N ARG A 205 34.71 -22.00 -33.08
CA ARG A 205 33.86 -22.57 -32.04
C ARG A 205 33.85 -21.71 -30.77
N ARG A 206 35.00 -21.13 -30.39
CA ARG A 206 35.08 -20.23 -29.22
C ARG A 206 34.27 -18.95 -29.45
N VAL A 207 34.45 -18.29 -30.58
CA VAL A 207 33.74 -17.03 -30.90
C VAL A 207 32.24 -17.29 -31.04
N VAL A 208 31.86 -18.33 -31.78
CA VAL A 208 30.46 -18.74 -31.97
C VAL A 208 29.81 -19.16 -30.64
N SER A 209 30.53 -19.89 -29.78
CA SER A 209 30.01 -20.25 -28.45
C SER A 209 29.71 -19.01 -27.61
N ASN A 210 30.45 -17.92 -27.77
CA ASN A 210 30.16 -16.69 -27.05
C ASN A 210 28.88 -16.02 -27.58
N LEU A 211 28.72 -15.94 -28.91
CA LEU A 211 27.50 -15.41 -29.54
C LEU A 211 26.25 -16.21 -29.15
N LEU A 212 26.35 -17.55 -29.18
CA LEU A 212 25.27 -18.44 -28.79
C LEU A 212 24.90 -18.26 -27.32
N ARG A 213 25.89 -18.11 -26.42
CA ARG A 213 25.63 -17.83 -24.99
C ARG A 213 24.86 -16.52 -24.81
N HIS A 214 25.24 -15.45 -25.51
CA HIS A 214 24.51 -14.20 -25.42
C HIS A 214 23.07 -14.30 -25.95
N GLY A 215 22.84 -15.06 -27.03
CA GLY A 215 21.48 -15.24 -27.50
C GLY A 215 20.64 -16.17 -26.63
N GLU A 216 21.23 -17.17 -25.97
CA GLU A 216 20.58 -17.94 -24.90
C GLU A 216 20.17 -17.02 -23.73
N VAL A 217 21.04 -16.09 -23.33
CA VAL A 217 20.72 -15.06 -22.33
C VAL A 217 19.57 -14.16 -22.79
N ILE A 218 19.58 -13.70 -24.05
CA ILE A 218 18.50 -12.87 -24.60
C ILE A 218 17.16 -13.61 -24.51
N SER A 219 17.09 -14.83 -25.05
CA SER A 219 15.84 -15.59 -25.07
C SER A 219 15.33 -15.93 -23.67
N ALA A 220 16.22 -16.34 -22.76
CA ALA A 220 15.86 -16.66 -21.39
C ALA A 220 15.35 -15.43 -20.62
N ARG A 221 16.01 -14.27 -20.76
CA ARG A 221 15.61 -13.05 -20.06
C ARG A 221 14.36 -12.42 -20.65
N LEU A 222 14.13 -12.54 -21.95
CA LEU A 222 12.89 -12.09 -22.58
C LEU A 222 11.67 -12.84 -22.02
N ALA A 223 11.76 -14.17 -21.93
CA ALA A 223 10.70 -15.00 -21.32
C ALA A 223 10.51 -14.68 -19.83
N SER A 224 11.60 -14.49 -19.09
CA SER A 224 11.56 -14.13 -17.66
C SER A 224 10.90 -12.77 -17.42
N VAL A 225 11.28 -11.74 -18.19
CA VAL A 225 10.70 -10.39 -18.10
C VAL A 225 9.21 -10.42 -18.42
N ASP A 226 8.77 -11.19 -19.41
CA ASP A 226 7.36 -11.33 -19.73
C ASP A 226 6.59 -12.03 -18.59
N ALA A 227 7.12 -13.13 -18.05
CA ALA A 227 6.53 -13.84 -16.92
C ALA A 227 6.43 -12.95 -15.67
N LEU A 228 7.49 -12.19 -15.35
CA LEU A 228 7.52 -11.25 -14.22
C LEU A 228 6.51 -10.11 -14.40
N SER A 229 6.38 -9.57 -15.62
CA SER A 229 5.38 -8.55 -15.93
C SER A 229 3.97 -9.08 -15.70
N GLN A 230 3.69 -10.30 -16.17
CA GLN A 230 2.38 -10.93 -15.96
C GLN A 230 2.12 -11.25 -14.49
N GLN A 231 3.13 -11.67 -13.72
CA GLN A 231 2.99 -11.91 -12.29
C GLN A 231 2.69 -10.61 -11.53
N LEU A 232 3.41 -9.53 -11.83
CA LEU A 232 3.18 -8.20 -11.24
C LEU A 232 1.74 -7.72 -11.45
N LEU A 233 1.25 -7.81 -12.69
CA LEU A 233 -0.11 -7.39 -13.04
C LEU A 233 -1.22 -8.32 -12.49
N LYS A 234 -0.86 -9.53 -12.05
CA LYS A 234 -1.78 -10.48 -11.41
C LYS A 234 -1.87 -10.31 -9.89
N VAL A 235 -0.97 -9.55 -9.28
CA VAL A 235 -1.08 -9.21 -7.86
C VAL A 235 -2.36 -8.39 -7.68
N ASP A 236 -3.35 -8.94 -6.97
CA ASP A 236 -4.68 -8.33 -6.79
C ASP A 236 -4.66 -7.19 -5.75
N SER A 237 -3.63 -6.34 -5.79
CA SER A 237 -3.40 -5.23 -4.87
C SER A 237 -4.52 -4.21 -4.91
N ALA A 238 -5.04 -3.90 -6.11
CA ALA A 238 -6.14 -2.96 -6.29
C ALA A 238 -7.42 -3.40 -5.55
N ARG A 239 -7.83 -4.66 -5.67
CA ARG A 239 -9.03 -5.17 -4.98
C ARG A 239 -8.84 -5.25 -3.48
N ARG A 240 -7.64 -5.63 -3.03
CA ARG A 240 -7.31 -5.74 -1.60
C ARG A 240 -7.28 -4.37 -0.94
N LEU A 241 -6.75 -3.37 -1.63
CA LEU A 241 -6.78 -1.99 -1.18
C LEU A 241 -8.19 -1.42 -1.15
N GLU A 242 -9.02 -1.72 -2.15
CA GLU A 242 -10.44 -1.32 -2.16
C GLU A 242 -11.20 -1.95 -0.99
N THR A 243 -10.96 -3.23 -0.71
CA THR A 243 -11.54 -3.94 0.44
C THR A 243 -11.14 -3.28 1.76
N LEU A 244 -9.86 -2.93 1.91
CA LEU A 244 -9.36 -2.21 3.08
C LEU A 244 -10.01 -0.83 3.21
N ASN A 245 -10.15 -0.11 2.10
CA ASN A 245 -10.75 1.24 2.08
C ASN A 245 -12.23 1.19 2.49
N GLN A 246 -13.00 0.23 1.96
CA GLN A 246 -14.40 0.00 2.33
C GLN A 246 -14.52 -0.37 3.80
N LEU A 247 -13.75 -1.36 4.25
CA LEU A 247 -13.74 -1.81 5.65
C LEU A 247 -13.44 -0.65 6.61
N TYR A 248 -12.42 0.15 6.31
CA TYR A 248 -12.08 1.32 7.10
C TYR A 248 -13.19 2.37 7.10
N GLY A 249 -13.79 2.67 5.94
CA GLY A 249 -14.88 3.63 5.83
C GLY A 249 -16.11 3.24 6.66
N GLU A 250 -16.46 1.96 6.65
CA GLU A 250 -17.54 1.43 7.50
C GLU A 250 -17.20 1.50 8.99
N SER A 251 -15.99 1.13 9.37
CA SER A 251 -15.52 1.22 10.77
C SER A 251 -15.49 2.67 11.28
N TYR A 252 -15.08 3.62 10.44
CA TYR A 252 -15.14 5.05 10.76
C TYR A 252 -16.58 5.53 10.95
N ALA A 253 -17.49 5.16 10.05
CA ALA A 253 -18.90 5.54 10.15
C ALA A 253 -19.55 5.00 11.44
N ARG A 254 -19.19 3.78 11.85
CA ARG A 254 -19.63 3.20 13.14
C ARG A 254 -19.12 4.02 14.32
N ALA A 255 -17.82 4.32 14.37
CA ALA A 255 -17.20 5.11 15.43
C ALA A 255 -17.82 6.52 15.52
N GLU A 256 -18.03 7.18 14.38
CA GLU A 256 -18.67 8.50 14.30
C GLU A 256 -20.11 8.46 14.82
N SER A 257 -20.87 7.43 14.43
CA SER A 257 -22.25 7.25 14.91
C SER A 257 -22.32 7.02 16.43
N GLU A 258 -21.31 6.37 17.00
CA GLU A 258 -21.22 6.16 18.45
C GLU A 258 -20.90 7.48 19.17
N ALA A 259 -19.90 8.22 18.68
CA ALA A 259 -19.55 9.54 19.21
C ALA A 259 -20.72 10.53 19.15
N GLU A 260 -21.51 10.50 18.07
CA GLU A 260 -22.70 11.35 17.92
C GLU A 260 -23.79 11.05 18.96
N ARG A 261 -24.02 9.78 19.29
CA ARG A 261 -24.96 9.42 20.37
C ARG A 261 -24.53 10.01 21.70
N TYR A 262 -23.22 9.96 22.01
CA TYR A 262 -22.68 10.58 23.23
C TYR A 262 -22.78 12.11 23.21
N ARG A 263 -22.57 12.76 22.05
CA ARG A 263 -22.81 14.22 21.89
C ARG A 263 -24.25 14.60 22.19
N ILE A 264 -25.22 13.87 21.65
CA ILE A 264 -26.65 14.11 21.91
C ILE A 264 -26.96 13.94 23.41
N LEU A 265 -26.52 12.84 24.03
CA LEU A 265 -26.72 12.60 25.47
C LEU A 265 -26.08 13.69 26.33
N LEU A 266 -24.88 14.14 25.96
CA LEU A 266 -24.19 15.24 26.62
C LEU A 266 -25.01 16.53 26.56
N TYR A 267 -25.51 16.91 25.38
CA TYR A 267 -26.31 18.12 25.22
C TYR A 267 -27.62 18.06 25.99
N VAL A 268 -28.32 16.92 25.95
CA VAL A 268 -29.56 16.73 26.72
C VAL A 268 -29.28 16.83 28.22
N LEU A 269 -28.22 16.18 28.72
CA LEU A 269 -27.86 16.23 30.12
C LEU A 269 -27.45 17.64 30.55
N ALA A 270 -26.65 18.35 29.75
CA ALA A 270 -26.23 19.72 30.03
C ALA A 270 -27.43 20.68 30.09
N LEU A 271 -28.38 20.57 29.17
CA LEU A 271 -29.62 21.34 29.17
C LEU A 271 -30.47 21.02 30.41
N ALA A 272 -30.62 19.74 30.75
CA ALA A 272 -31.37 19.32 31.94
C ALA A 272 -30.74 19.83 33.24
N SER A 273 -29.41 19.75 33.38
CA SER A 273 -28.68 20.30 34.52
C SER A 273 -28.84 21.82 34.62
N THR A 274 -28.77 22.53 33.49
CA THR A 274 -28.95 24.00 33.46
C THR A 274 -30.37 24.39 33.87
N ALA A 275 -31.39 23.71 33.33
CA ALA A 275 -32.78 23.93 33.71
C ALA A 275 -33.03 23.63 35.19
N TYR A 276 -32.46 22.53 35.71
CA TYR A 276 -32.55 22.18 37.12
C TYR A 276 -31.96 23.27 38.01
N LEU A 277 -30.75 23.75 37.70
CA LEU A 277 -30.08 24.82 38.45
C LEU A 277 -30.89 26.13 38.43
N ALA A 278 -31.44 26.51 37.27
CA ALA A 278 -32.30 27.69 37.14
C ALA A 278 -33.56 27.57 38.01
N LEU A 279 -34.22 26.41 38.00
CA LEU A 279 -35.40 26.15 38.83
C LEU A 279 -35.07 26.16 40.33
N THR A 280 -33.95 25.59 40.75
CA THR A 280 -33.54 25.63 42.16
C THR A 280 -33.20 27.04 42.61
N PHE A 281 -32.56 27.84 41.76
CA PHE A 281 -32.24 29.24 42.07
C PHE A 281 -33.52 30.07 42.22
N LEU A 282 -34.46 29.96 41.27
CA LEU A 282 -35.77 30.64 41.33
C LEU A 282 -36.61 30.23 42.55
N ARG A 283 -36.46 28.99 43.03
CA ARG A 283 -37.15 28.54 44.25
C ARG A 283 -36.51 29.09 45.52
N LEU A 284 -35.18 29.21 45.55
CA LEU A 284 -34.45 29.81 46.67
C LEU A 284 -34.69 31.31 46.77
N ASP A 285 -34.82 32.01 45.64
CA ASP A 285 -35.09 33.46 45.60
C ASP A 285 -36.54 33.82 46.02
N ARG A 286 -37.45 32.84 45.96
CA ARG A 286 -38.86 32.99 46.37
C ARG A 286 -39.15 32.51 47.80
N ALA A 287 -38.18 31.89 48.48
CA ALA A 287 -38.34 31.31 49.82
C ALA A 287 -37.67 32.19 50.87
#